data_AF-A0A317UDH3-F1
#
_entry.id   AF-A0A317UDH3-F1
#
_cell.length_a   1.000
_cell.length_b   1.000
_cell.length_c   1.000
_cell.angle_alpha   90.00
_cell.angle_beta   90.00
_cell.angle_gamma   90.00
#
_symmetry.space_group_name_H-M   'P 1'
#
loop_
_entity.id
_entity.type
_entity.pdbx_description
1 polymer ?
#
loop_
_entity_poly.entity_id
_entity_poly.type
_entity_poly.pdbx_seq_one_letter_code
_entity_poly.pdbx_strand_id
1 'polypeptide(L)'
;MRVDVQMRNNAITIQELRVYLAERYGIRKGNRIKYTERGDEKVEHIYEVDAIYPHCVLLRDIFDNTRICPCYGKLRMMLNEIE
;
A
#
# COMPACT_ATOMS: atom_id res chain seq x y z
N MET A 1 -14.53 17.80 -3.98
CA MET A 1 -15.11 17.14 -2.78
C MET A 1 -13.96 16.52 -2.03
N ARG A 2 -13.57 17.07 -0.88
CA ARG A 2 -12.60 16.44 0.03
C ARG A 2 -13.41 15.50 0.91
N VAL A 3 -13.15 14.20 0.81
CA VAL A 3 -13.69 13.24 1.77
C VAL A 3 -12.82 13.39 3.02
N ASP A 4 -13.31 14.13 4.00
CA ASP A 4 -12.78 14.10 5.35
C ASP A 4 -13.00 12.68 5.88
N VAL A 5 -12.02 11.79 5.68
CA VAL A 5 -11.95 10.51 6.38
C VAL A 5 -11.66 10.85 7.84
N GLN A 6 -12.73 11.11 8.58
CA GLN A 6 -12.67 11.46 9.98
C GLN A 6 -12.20 10.23 10.75
N MET A 7 -10.90 10.18 11.06
CA MET A 7 -10.21 9.12 11.81
C MET A 7 -10.66 9.08 13.28
N ARG A 8 -11.93 8.75 13.54
CA ARG A 8 -12.47 8.54 14.88
C ARG A 8 -12.62 7.04 15.12
N ASN A 9 -11.68 6.44 15.84
CA ASN A 9 -11.75 5.21 16.69
C ASN A 9 -12.66 4.02 16.31
N ASN A 10 -13.22 3.94 15.11
CA ASN A 10 -14.04 2.85 14.61
C ASN A 10 -13.20 2.01 13.64
N ALA A 11 -13.37 0.69 13.70
CA ALA A 11 -12.69 -0.25 12.82
C ALA A 11 -12.95 0.14 11.35
N ILE A 12 -11.91 0.63 10.66
CA ILE A 12 -11.96 0.91 9.22
C ILE A 12 -12.26 -0.39 8.48
N THR A 13 -13.24 -0.37 7.59
CA THR A 13 -13.50 -1.51 6.72
C THR A 13 -12.40 -1.66 5.67
N ILE A 14 -12.21 -2.88 5.15
CA ILE A 14 -11.22 -3.16 4.10
C ILE A 14 -11.46 -2.28 2.86
N GLN A 15 -12.73 -2.00 2.54
CA GLN A 15 -13.11 -1.20 1.38
C GLN A 15 -12.73 0.28 1.56
N GLU A 16 -12.95 0.85 2.74
CA GLU A 16 -12.52 2.21 3.07
C GLU A 16 -11.00 2.33 3.04
N LEU A 17 -10.29 1.36 3.62
CA LEU A 17 -8.83 1.33 3.61
C LEU A 17 -8.27 1.27 2.18
N ARG A 18 -8.90 0.46 1.32
CA ARG A 18 -8.54 0.39 -0.10
C ARG A 18 -8.67 1.74 -0.78
N VAL A 19 -9.82 2.42 -0.62
CA VAL A 19 -10.07 3.73 -1.26
C VAL A 19 -9.05 4.75 -0.77
N TYR A 20 -8.88 4.83 0.55
CA TYR A 20 -7.93 5.74 1.19
C TYR A 20 -6.50 5.55 0.67
N LEU A 21 -5.99 4.31 0.65
CA LEU A 21 -4.66 4.02 0.14
C LEU A 21 -4.56 4.33 -1.36
N ALA A 22 -5.58 4.01 -2.15
CA ALA A 22 -5.59 4.28 -3.59
C ALA A 22 -5.57 5.77 -3.93
N GLU A 23 -6.28 6.60 -3.16
CA GLU A 23 -6.28 8.05 -3.35
C GLU A 23 -4.98 8.69 -2.87
N ARG A 24 -4.48 8.28 -1.70
CA ARG A 24 -3.29 8.89 -1.08
C ARG A 24 -1.97 8.49 -1.74
N TYR A 25 -1.84 7.23 -2.15
CA TYR A 25 -0.61 6.67 -2.71
C TYR A 25 -0.69 6.32 -4.19
N GLY A 26 -1.82 6.59 -4.83
CA GLY A 26 -2.01 6.25 -6.24
C GLY A 26 -1.93 4.74 -6.47
N ILE A 27 -2.54 3.91 -5.62
CA ILE A 27 -2.58 2.45 -5.82
C ILE A 27 -3.47 2.13 -7.02
N ARG A 28 -2.86 2.04 -8.21
CA ARG A 28 -3.50 1.75 -9.49
C ARG A 28 -2.56 0.88 -10.31
N LYS A 29 -3.10 0.00 -11.16
CA LYS A 29 -2.29 -0.85 -12.04
C LYS A 29 -1.30 0.00 -12.85
N GLY A 30 -0.04 -0.40 -12.85
CA GLY A 30 1.07 0.30 -13.52
C GLY A 30 1.75 1.39 -12.68
N ASN A 31 1.16 1.80 -11.55
CA ASN A 31 1.82 2.77 -10.67
C ASN A 31 2.93 2.11 -9.86
N ARG A 32 3.94 2.92 -9.52
CA ARG A 32 5.10 2.50 -8.74
C ARG A 32 5.05 3.07 -7.34
N ILE A 33 5.43 2.25 -6.38
CA ILE A 33 5.44 2.53 -4.95
C ILE A 33 6.87 2.31 -4.47
N LYS A 34 7.44 3.32 -3.81
CA LYS A 34 8.72 3.18 -3.14
C LYS A 34 8.49 2.73 -1.71
N TYR A 35 9.21 1.69 -1.30
CA TYR A 35 9.22 1.17 0.06
C TYR A 35 10.67 1.08 0.53
N THR A 36 10.92 1.48 1.77
CA THR A 36 12.21 1.27 2.42
C THR A 36 11.96 0.39 3.63
N GLU A 37 12.63 -0.75 3.68
CA GLU A 37 12.53 -1.65 4.82
C GLU A 37 12.98 -0.95 6.10
N ARG A 38 12.27 -1.21 7.20
CA ARG A 38 12.65 -0.71 8.52
C ARG A 38 13.68 -1.69 9.10
N GLY A 39 14.93 -1.24 9.29
CA GLY A 39 16.03 -2.03 9.84
C GLY A 39 17.36 -1.27 9.73
N ASP A 40 18.45 -1.85 10.27
CA ASP A 40 19.81 -1.30 10.17
C ASP A 40 20.29 -1.25 8.71
N GLU A 41 19.90 -2.23 7.91
CA GLU A 41 20.09 -2.26 6.46
C GLU A 41 18.88 -1.61 5.77
N LYS A 42 19.04 -0.36 5.33
CA LYS A 42 18.02 0.38 4.58
C LYS A 42 17.94 -0.15 3.15
N VAL A 43 17.28 -1.29 2.96
CA VAL A 43 17.00 -1.81 1.62
C VAL A 43 15.83 -1.04 1.02
N GLU A 44 16.07 -0.44 -0.15
CA GLU A 44 15.04 0.27 -0.91
C GLU A 44 14.44 -0.64 -1.98
N HIS A 45 13.13 -0.80 -1.94
CA HIS A 45 12.34 -1.51 -2.93
C HIS A 45 11.50 -0.54 -3.75
N ILE A 46 11.35 -0.86 -5.04
CA ILE A 46 10.41 -0.17 -5.91
C ILE A 46 9.46 -1.22 -6.46
N TYR A 47 8.21 -1.15 -6.03
CA TYR A 47 7.16 -2.07 -6.44
C TYR A 47 6.26 -1.44 -7.48
N GLU A 48 6.00 -2.15 -8.57
CA GLU A 48 4.95 -1.83 -9.54
C GLU A 48 3.65 -2.57 -9.16
N VAL A 49 2.52 -1.87 -9.19
CA VAL A 49 1.21 -2.47 -8.97
C VAL A 49 0.80 -3.25 -10.22
N ASP A 50 0.79 -4.57 -10.14
CA ASP A 50 0.44 -5.45 -11.25
C ASP A 50 -1.08 -5.70 -11.32
N ALA A 51 -1.71 -5.90 -10.16
CA ALA A 51 -3.15 -6.09 -10.03
C ALA A 51 -3.69 -5.65 -8.66
N ILE A 52 -4.99 -5.35 -8.59
CA ILE A 52 -5.69 -4.99 -7.36
C ILE A 52 -6.79 -6.02 -7.11
N TYR A 53 -6.73 -6.68 -5.96
CA TYR A 53 -7.72 -7.67 -5.53
C TYR A 53 -8.59 -7.12 -4.39
N PRO A 54 -9.74 -7.74 -4.07
CA PRO A 54 -10.59 -7.29 -2.98
C PRO A 54 -9.91 -7.21 -1.61
N HIS A 55 -8.88 -8.04 -1.36
CA HIS A 55 -8.23 -8.15 -0.05
C HIS A 55 -6.74 -7.80 -0.05
N CYS A 56 -6.07 -7.74 -1.22
CA CYS A 56 -4.65 -7.44 -1.33
C CYS A 56 -4.32 -6.71 -2.64
N VAL A 57 -3.11 -6.17 -2.73
CA VAL A 57 -2.58 -5.52 -3.94
C VAL A 57 -1.40 -6.34 -4.42
N LEU A 58 -1.44 -6.84 -5.65
CA LEU A 58 -0.31 -7.56 -6.23
C LEU A 58 0.75 -6.56 -6.67
N LEU A 59 1.89 -6.65 -6.03
CA LEU A 59 3.07 -5.83 -6.26
C LEU A 59 4.16 -6.68 -6.87
N ARG A 60 4.87 -6.13 -7.85
CA ARG A 60 6.05 -6.73 -8.47
C ARG A 60 7.23 -5.81 -8.24
N ASP A 61 8.26 -6.29 -7.57
CA ASP A 61 9.51 -5.56 -7.43
C ASP A 61 10.17 -5.44 -8.81
N ILE A 62 10.63 -4.24 -9.16
CA ILE A 62 11.21 -3.98 -10.48
C ILE A 62 12.66 -4.46 -10.60
N PHE A 63 13.35 -4.70 -9.48
CA PHE A 63 14.75 -5.10 -9.48
C PHE A 63 14.93 -6.59 -9.71
N ASP A 64 14.12 -7.41 -9.02
CA ASP A 64 14.24 -8.88 -9.05
C ASP A 64 13.00 -9.60 -9.60
N ASN A 65 11.94 -8.86 -9.95
CA ASN A 65 10.64 -9.40 -10.38
C ASN A 65 9.90 -10.22 -9.32
N THR A 66 10.32 -10.17 -8.06
CA THR A 66 9.62 -10.81 -6.94
C THR A 66 8.22 -10.25 -6.83
N ARG A 67 7.23 -11.14 -6.63
CA ARG A 67 5.82 -10.76 -6.52
C ARG A 67 5.33 -10.98 -5.09
N ILE A 68 4.67 -9.97 -4.54
CA ILE A 68 4.05 -10.03 -3.21
C ILE A 68 2.60 -9.54 -3.30
N CYS A 69 1.70 -10.08 -2.47
CA CYS A 69 0.32 -9.57 -2.36
C CYS A 69 0.01 -9.14 -0.92
N PRO A 70 0.54 -7.99 -0.45
CA PRO A 70 0.19 -7.49 0.87
C PRO A 70 -1.30 -7.15 0.96
N CYS A 71 -1.95 -7.60 2.04
CA CYS A 71 -3.27 -7.10 2.42
C CYS A 71 -3.20 -5.59 2.71
N TYR A 72 -4.33 -4.89 2.60
CA TYR A 72 -4.36 -3.43 2.78
C TYR A 72 -3.81 -2.95 4.13
N GLY A 73 -3.97 -3.72 5.21
CA GLY A 73 -3.34 -3.41 6.51
C GLY A 73 -1.81 -3.49 6.46
N LYS A 74 -1.24 -4.54 5.86
CA LYS A 74 0.21 -4.68 5.67
C LYS A 74 0.74 -3.62 4.72
N LEU A 75 0.01 -3.32 3.65
CA LEU A 75 0.37 -2.27 2.70
C LEU A 75 0.44 -0.90 3.39
N ARG A 76 -0.52 -0.58 4.27
CA ARG A 76 -0.49 0.64 5.09
C ARG A 76 0.76 0.71 5.99
N MET A 77 1.17 -0.42 6.60
CA MET A 77 2.41 -0.47 7.39
C MET A 77 3.65 -0.24 6.54
N MET A 78 3.72 -0.86 5.36
CA MET A 78 4.82 -0.65 4.41
C MET A 78 4.92 0.82 3.99
N LEU A 79 3.78 1.48 3.79
CA LEU A 79 3.71 2.90 3.42
C LEU A 79 3.94 3.88 4.58
N ASN A 80 4.41 3.38 5.74
CA ASN A 80 4.73 4.16 6.94
C ASN A 80 3.55 4.99 7.49
N GLU A 81 2.31 4.52 7.35
CA GLU A 81 1.11 5.21 7.89
C GLU A 81 0.63 4.69 9.25
N ILE A 82 1.46 3.85 9.89
CA ILE A 82 1.27 3.43 11.26
C ILE A 82 2.57 3.76 11.96
N GLU A 83 2.51 4.79 12.79
CA GLU A 83 3.45 5.07 13.88
C GLU A 83 2.87 4.46 15.15
#